data_AF-A0A8D0D8C2-F1
#
_entry.id   AF-A0A8D0D8C2-F1
#
_cell.length_a   1.000
_cell.length_b   1.000
_cell.length_c   1.000
_cell.angle_alpha   90.00
_cell.angle_beta   90.00
_cell.angle_gamma   90.00
#
_symmetry.space_group_name_H-M   'P 1'
#
loop_
_entity.id
_entity.type
_entity.pdbx_description
1 polymer ?
#
loop_
_entity_poly.entity_id
_entity_poly.type
_entity_poly.pdbx_seq_one_letter_code
_entity_poly.pdbx_strand_id
1 'polypeptide(L)' 'MTNSSSQKRRSEEYMARRREIEKERTKTQIYIGESIQRWQELRRQKGFQSDAEVAKFLLGPVSESRFSENS' A
#
# COMPACT_ATOMS: atom_id res chain seq x y z
N MET A 1 39.54 -16.85 -0.47
CA MET A 1 38.47 -16.87 0.55
C MET A 1 37.46 -15.80 0.19
N THR A 2 36.29 -16.18 -0.31
CA THR A 2 35.18 -15.27 -0.63
C THR A 2 34.55 -14.76 0.66
N ASN A 3 34.25 -13.46 0.74
CA ASN A 3 32.96 -12.97 1.20
C ASN A 3 32.80 -11.48 0.86
N SER A 4 31.91 -11.24 -0.09
CA SER A 4 31.39 -9.95 -0.54
C SER A 4 30.91 -9.12 0.64
N SER A 5 31.70 -8.11 1.01
CA SER A 5 31.34 -7.08 2.00
C SER A 5 30.27 -6.09 1.48
N SER A 6 29.35 -6.55 0.62
CA SER A 6 28.30 -5.76 -0.06
C SER A 6 27.32 -5.04 0.89
N GLN A 7 27.51 -5.14 2.20
CA GLN A 7 26.80 -4.42 3.25
C GLN A 7 27.58 -3.25 3.84
N LYS A 8 28.75 -2.87 3.28
CA LYS A 8 29.58 -1.77 3.78
C LYS A 8 28.88 -0.42 3.59
N ARG A 9 27.96 -0.11 4.52
CA ARG A 9 27.47 1.22 4.89
C ARG A 9 26.92 1.99 3.69
N ARG A 10 25.63 1.75 3.38
CA ARG A 10 24.84 2.72 2.59
C ARG A 10 25.12 4.12 3.17
N SER A 11 25.62 5.04 2.35
CA SER A 11 25.98 6.39 2.78
C SER A 11 24.81 7.04 3.52
N GLU A 12 25.10 7.97 4.45
CA GLU A 12 24.05 8.73 5.15
C GLU A 12 23.11 9.42 4.16
N GLU A 13 23.65 9.89 3.03
CA GLU A 13 22.89 10.44 1.90
C GLU A 13 21.92 9.41 1.29
N TYR A 14 22.35 8.16 1.06
CA TYR A 14 21.47 7.11 0.58
C TYR A 14 20.33 6.83 1.58
N MET A 15 20.65 6.81 2.89
CA MET A 15 19.67 6.56 3.94
C MET A 15 18.69 7.74 4.08
N ALA A 16 19.15 8.98 3.96
CA ALA A 16 18.31 10.17 3.93
C ALA A 16 17.33 10.13 2.75
N ARG A 17 17.84 9.86 1.53
CA ARG A 17 17.00 9.71 0.33
C ARG A 17 15.98 8.58 0.47
N ARG A 18 16.36 7.45 1.08
CA ARG A 18 15.43 6.34 1.35
C ARG A 18 14.31 6.73 2.31
N ARG A 19 14.62 7.48 3.38
CA ARG A 19 13.62 7.97 4.34
C ARG A 19 12.65 8.97 3.72
N GLU A 20 13.13 9.85 2.84
CA GLU A 20 12.26 10.78 2.11
C GLU A 20 11.28 10.04 1.19
N ILE A 21 11.78 9.06 0.43
CA ILE A 21 10.94 8.20 -0.42
C ILE A 21 9.93 7.43 0.44
N GLU A 22 10.36 6.89 1.57
CA GLU A 22 9.47 6.18 2.50
C GLU A 22 8.40 7.12 3.07
N LYS A 23 8.76 8.33 3.48
CA LYS A 23 7.83 9.35 3.98
C LYS A 23 6.75 9.70 2.95
N GLU A 24 7.13 9.87 1.69
CA GLU A 24 6.16 10.11 0.61
C GLU A 24 5.26 8.89 0.35
N ARG A 25 5.81 7.68 0.42
CA ARG A 25 5.03 6.44 0.26
C ARG A 25 4.06 6.19 1.41
N THR A 26 4.43 6.54 2.65
CA THR A 26 3.53 6.39 3.81
C THR A 26 2.26 7.24 3.66
N LYS A 27 2.31 8.36 2.91
CA LYS A 27 1.11 9.17 2.65
C LYS A 27 0.04 8.45 1.83
N THR A 28 0.42 7.46 1.02
CA THR A 28 -0.49 6.77 0.10
C THR A 28 -0.64 5.28 0.41
N GLN A 29 0.17 4.74 1.32
CA GLN A 29 0.13 3.34 1.73
C GLN A 29 -0.92 3.11 2.82
N ILE A 30 -1.72 2.07 2.65
CA ILE A 30 -2.68 1.59 3.66
C ILE A 30 -2.12 0.32 4.30
N TYR A 31 -2.12 0.24 5.62
CA TYR A 31 -1.74 -0.97 6.34
C TYR A 31 -2.99 -1.84 6.60
N ILE A 32 -3.07 -2.99 5.93
CA ILE A 32 -4.23 -3.90 5.99
C ILE A 32 -4.09 -4.91 7.16
N GLY A 33 -2.89 -5.07 7.72
CA GLY A 33 -2.61 -5.94 8.86
C GLY A 33 -3.01 -7.41 8.64
N GLU A 34 -3.69 -8.00 9.62
CA GLU A 34 -4.14 -9.39 9.61
C GLU A 34 -5.10 -9.71 8.45
N SER A 35 -5.74 -8.70 7.86
CA SER A 35 -6.66 -8.87 6.73
C SER A 35 -5.94 -9.12 5.39
N ILE A 36 -4.61 -9.20 5.36
CA ILE A 36 -3.83 -9.41 4.12
C ILE A 36 -4.20 -10.72 3.40
N GLN A 37 -4.52 -11.78 4.15
CA GLN A 37 -4.94 -13.05 3.55
C GLN A 37 -6.27 -12.89 2.81
N ARG A 38 -7.24 -12.21 3.44
CA ARG A 38 -8.55 -11.93 2.84
C ARG A 38 -8.44 -11.00 1.63
N TRP A 39 -7.51 -10.06 1.67
CA TRP A 39 -7.19 -9.19 0.54
C TRP A 39 -6.68 -9.97 -0.67
N GLN A 40 -5.71 -10.87 -0.47
CA GLN A 40 -5.17 -11.71 -1.53
C GLN A 40 -6.22 -12.67 -2.09
N GLU A 41 -7.05 -13.23 -1.22
CA GLU A 41 -8.17 -14.09 -1.61
C GLU A 41 -9.14 -13.33 -2.53
N LEU A 42 -9.57 -12.14 -2.11
CA LEU A 42 -10.45 -11.28 -2.89
C LEU A 42 -9.84 -10.93 -4.25
N ARG A 43 -8.55 -10.58 -4.28
CA ARG A 43 -7.80 -10.32 -5.52
C ARG A 43 -7.84 -11.50 -6.47
N ARG A 44 -7.59 -12.71 -5.97
CA ARG A 44 -7.57 -13.94 -6.77
C ARG A 44 -8.96 -14.30 -7.30
N GLN A 45 -9.98 -14.26 -6.45
CA GLN A 45 -11.35 -14.63 -6.81
C GLN A 45 -11.95 -13.71 -7.87
N LYS A 46 -11.60 -12.42 -7.84
CA LYS A 46 -12.11 -11.41 -8.77
C LYS A 46 -11.20 -11.17 -9.97
N GLY A 47 -10.02 -11.78 -10.00
CA GLY A 47 -9.06 -11.62 -11.09
C GLY A 47 -8.45 -10.22 -11.17
N PHE A 48 -8.34 -9.50 -10.04
CA PHE A 48 -7.75 -8.16 -10.02
C PHE A 48 -6.23 -8.21 -10.25
N GLN A 49 -5.75 -7.35 -11.14
CA GLN A 49 -4.35 -7.26 -11.52
C GLN A 49 -3.51 -6.51 -10.49
N SER A 50 -4.13 -5.61 -9.71
CA SER A 50 -3.43 -4.82 -8.70
C SER A 50 -4.24 -4.60 -7.42
N ASP A 51 -3.53 -4.31 -6.33
CA ASP A 51 -4.13 -3.95 -5.04
C ASP A 51 -4.94 -2.64 -5.14
N ALA A 52 -4.56 -1.72 -6.04
CA ALA A 52 -5.32 -0.50 -6.28
C ALA A 52 -6.73 -0.79 -6.83
N GLU A 53 -6.89 -1.82 -7.66
CA GLU A 53 -8.21 -2.24 -8.17
C GLU A 53 -9.06 -2.85 -7.06
N VAL A 54 -8.46 -3.66 -6.19
CA VAL A 54 -9.12 -4.19 -4.99
C VAL A 54 -9.59 -3.03 -4.10
N ALA A 55 -8.73 -2.03 -3.85
CA ALA A 55 -9.06 -0.86 -3.07
C ALA A 55 -10.22 -0.06 -3.71
N LYS A 56 -10.15 0.20 -5.02
CA LYS A 56 -11.19 0.93 -5.76
C LYS A 56 -12.53 0.19 -5.72
N PHE A 57 -12.49 -1.13 -5.83
CA PHE A 57 -13.68 -1.98 -5.71
C PHE A 57 -14.30 -1.90 -4.30
N LEU A 58 -13.48 -1.94 -3.25
CA LEU A 58 -13.95 -1.91 -1.86
C LEU A 58 -14.41 -0.53 -1.41
N LEU A 59 -13.70 0.53 -1.81
CA LEU A 59 -14.00 1.90 -1.39
C LEU A 59 -15.17 2.51 -2.18
N GLY A 60 -15.52 1.93 -3.34
CA GLY A 60 -16.56 2.43 -4.21
C GLY A 60 -16.34 3.89 -4.63
N PRO A 61 -17.24 4.49 -5.42
CA PRO A 61 -17.37 5.93 -5.37
C PRO A 61 -17.77 6.30 -3.93
N VAL A 62 -17.17 7.35 -3.38
CA VAL A 62 -17.83 8.16 -2.34
C VAL A 62 -19.01 8.82 -3.04
N SER A 63 -19.99 8.02 -3.46
CA SER A 63 -21.30 8.53 -3.81
C SER A 63 -21.72 9.21 -2.52
N GLU A 64 -21.77 10.54 -2.57
CA GLU A 64 -22.52 11.34 -1.63
C GLU A 64 -23.75 10.51 -1.29
N SER A 65 -23.75 9.92 -0.09
CA SER A 65 -25.02 9.68 0.56
C SER A 65 -25.56 11.09 0.68
N ARG A 66 -26.33 11.46 -0.36
CA ARG A 66 -27.60 12.14 -0.19
C ARG A 66 -28.18 11.46 1.04
N PHE A 67 -27.93 12.08 2.19
CA PHE A 67 -28.79 11.95 3.34
C PHE A 67 -30.15 12.31 2.77
N SER A 68 -30.86 11.28 2.31
CA SER A 68 -32.23 11.41 1.88
C SER A 68 -32.93 12.01 3.07
N GLU A 69 -33.42 13.22 2.84
CA GLU A 69 -34.27 13.98 3.75
C GLU A 69 -35.21 13.05 4.48
N ASN A 70 -35.14 13.13 5.81
CA ASN A 70 -36.15 12.56 6.67
C ASN A 70 -36.54 13.64 7.68
N SER A 71 -37.39 14.56 7.25
CA SER A 71 -38.62 15.04 7.94
C SER A 71 -39.17 16.28 7.27
#